data_AF-A0A7S0ZTF9-F1
#
_entry.id   AF-A0A7S0ZTF9-F1
#
_cell.length_a   1.000
_cell.length_b   1.000
_cell.length_c   1.000
_cell.angle_alpha   90.00
_cell.angle_beta   90.00
_cell.angle_gamma   90.00
#
_symmetry.space_group_name_H-M   'P 1'
#
loop_
_entity.id
_entity.type
_entity.pdbx_description
1 polymer ?
#
loop_
_entity_poly.entity_id
_entity_poly.type
_entity_poly.pdbx_seq_one_letter_code
_entity_poly.pdbx_strand_id
1 'polypeptide(L)'
;AQYGQEWLEKVHKTMSEGAKLVAGDPADVVEDLLKALQLVDPPTRILSGGAAKYIFKPLSFLPDTTLDKILYLLMLSYAPTPRGLVFPRPPVNRISHVTIRVANLERGIAFYKNFGFELFDSAVDGQQFMKSGRRTCWMPLLLLVEDPTMPPRGRCHCIGMTRLCLYTTNVSKEVARLDAAGLTTLYPVADDDSGKIAAYTDPDGFIVHLIQFKRTTGLRFWGSKWKFTITQPWPFHLTLNVEDSASANRKFEMLGFKSMSNQKKDQVGEGLLRAFGLDRAGTLIEHTRLASLPNDCFSATTMEWVKPASVKSGHEMSNSMSLSVVNVEDALVLARKSGLHVERKVEKKSLPYYGEVQVGSACLEAGSNCIQFVQF
;
A
#
# COMPACT_ATOMS: atom_id res chain seq x y z
N ALA A 1 4.87 -35.39 36.18
CA ALA A 1 5.32 -36.79 36.04
C ALA A 1 6.82 -36.77 35.87
N GLN A 2 7.59 -37.55 36.66
CA GLN A 2 9.00 -37.79 36.34
C GLN A 2 9.03 -38.68 35.10
N TYR A 3 9.51 -38.14 33.99
CA TYR A 3 9.65 -38.92 32.76
C TYR A 3 10.83 -39.87 32.94
N GLY A 4 10.58 -41.18 32.85
CA GLY A 4 11.59 -42.23 33.04
C GLY A 4 12.59 -42.32 31.88
N GLN A 5 13.63 -43.13 32.07
CA GLN A 5 14.73 -43.31 31.12
C GLN A 5 14.27 -43.61 29.69
N GLU A 6 13.23 -44.43 29.56
CA GLU A 6 12.65 -44.83 28.26
C GLU A 6 12.08 -43.63 27.48
N TRP A 7 11.47 -42.66 28.18
CA TRP A 7 10.99 -41.43 27.54
C TRP A 7 12.16 -40.56 27.07
N LEU A 8 13.23 -40.48 27.88
CA LEU A 8 14.43 -39.72 27.57
C LEU A 8 15.13 -40.27 26.33
N GLU A 9 15.26 -41.59 26.24
CA GLU A 9 15.85 -42.30 25.09
C GLU A 9 15.03 -42.09 23.82
N LYS A 10 13.70 -42.13 23.92
CA LYS A 10 12.81 -41.88 22.80
C LYS A 10 12.94 -40.45 22.26
N VAL A 11 12.95 -39.46 23.15
CA VAL A 11 13.12 -38.04 22.76
C VAL A 11 14.50 -37.81 22.15
N HIS A 12 15.56 -38.36 22.75
CA HIS A 12 16.92 -38.23 22.23
C HIS A 12 17.05 -38.82 20.82
N LYS A 13 16.47 -40.00 20.59
CA LYS A 13 16.45 -40.65 19.27
C LYS A 13 15.72 -39.77 18.24
N THR A 14 14.51 -39.32 18.55
CA THR A 14 13.70 -38.51 17.63
C THR A 14 14.37 -37.16 17.30
N MET A 15 14.98 -36.50 18.29
CA MET A 15 15.70 -35.24 18.07
C MET A 15 16.96 -35.45 17.22
N SER A 16 17.71 -36.54 17.46
CA SER A 16 18.90 -36.87 16.69
C SER A 16 18.58 -37.22 15.23
N GLU A 17 17.47 -37.91 14.99
CA GLU A 17 16.99 -38.22 13.64
C GLU A 17 16.45 -36.97 12.93
N GLY A 18 15.75 -36.08 13.65
CA GLY A 18 15.28 -34.80 13.13
C GLY A 18 16.42 -33.83 12.79
N ALA A 19 17.46 -33.77 13.63
CA ALA A 19 18.63 -32.91 13.41
C ALA A 19 19.39 -33.28 12.13
N LYS A 20 19.43 -34.58 11.76
CA LYS A 20 20.04 -35.04 10.50
C LYS A 20 19.30 -34.56 9.24
N LEU A 21 18.04 -34.14 9.37
CA LEU A 21 17.21 -33.66 8.25
C LEU A 21 17.33 -32.14 8.04
N VAL A 22 17.89 -31.42 9.00
CA VAL A 22 18.11 -29.97 8.92
C VAL A 22 19.52 -29.74 8.39
N ALA A 23 19.67 -28.97 7.31
CA ALA A 23 20.96 -28.65 6.70
C ALA A 23 21.76 -27.70 7.62
N GLY A 24 22.40 -28.27 8.63
CA GLY A 24 23.30 -27.60 9.58
C GLY A 24 24.15 -28.65 10.29
N ASP A 25 25.29 -28.25 10.85
CA ASP A 25 26.14 -29.16 11.60
C ASP A 25 25.37 -29.68 12.83
N PRO A 26 25.14 -31.00 12.96
CA PRO A 26 24.43 -31.56 14.10
C PRO A 26 25.07 -31.22 15.45
N ALA A 27 26.39 -30.99 15.49
CA ALA A 27 27.09 -30.58 16.70
C ALA A 27 26.65 -29.18 17.15
N ASP A 28 26.57 -28.23 16.22
CA ASP A 28 26.13 -26.86 16.50
C ASP A 28 24.67 -26.82 16.98
N VAL A 29 23.80 -27.62 16.37
CA VAL A 29 22.37 -27.72 16.76
C VAL A 29 22.21 -28.30 18.17
N VAL A 30 22.98 -29.34 18.50
CA VAL A 30 22.95 -29.96 19.83
C VAL A 30 23.55 -29.01 20.87
N GLU A 31 24.63 -28.30 20.55
CA GLU A 31 25.26 -27.32 21.44
C GLU A 31 24.33 -26.14 21.73
N ASP A 32 23.64 -25.60 20.72
CA ASP A 32 22.65 -24.53 20.89
C ASP A 32 21.44 -24.97 21.71
N LEU A 33 20.98 -26.21 21.54
CA LEU A 33 19.92 -26.81 22.37
C LEU A 33 20.35 -26.99 23.83
N LEU A 34 21.58 -27.45 24.08
CA LEU A 34 22.12 -27.61 25.42
C LEU A 34 22.37 -26.26 26.10
N LYS A 35 22.87 -25.26 25.38
CA LYS A 35 23.01 -23.87 25.86
C LYS A 35 21.64 -23.28 26.22
N ALA A 36 20.60 -23.55 25.43
CA ALA A 36 19.24 -23.10 25.71
C ALA A 36 18.62 -23.77 26.97
N LEU A 37 19.04 -25.00 27.30
CA LEU A 37 18.57 -25.75 28.47
C LEU A 37 19.32 -25.40 29.77
N GLN A 38 20.54 -24.84 29.67
CA GLN A 38 21.41 -24.52 30.81
C GLN A 38 21.31 -23.07 31.29
N LEU A 39 20.48 -22.23 30.68
CA LEU A 39 20.23 -20.87 31.18
C LEU A 39 19.54 -20.94 32.55
N VAL A 40 20.27 -20.51 33.59
CA VAL A 40 19.81 -20.44 35.00
C VAL A 40 18.58 -19.53 35.17
N ASP A 41 18.39 -18.60 34.23
CA ASP A 41 17.20 -17.76 34.13
C ASP A 41 16.83 -17.59 32.64
N PRO A 42 16.06 -18.52 32.03
CA PRO A 42 15.79 -18.49 30.61
C PRO A 42 14.95 -17.25 30.27
N PRO A 43 15.31 -16.46 29.24
CA PRO A 43 14.58 -15.25 28.89
C PRO A 43 13.11 -15.59 28.58
N THR A 44 12.26 -15.21 29.53
CA THR A 44 10.78 -15.08 29.47
C THR A 44 10.01 -16.13 28.66
N ARG A 45 10.21 -17.42 28.95
CA ARG A 45 9.21 -18.46 28.64
C ARG A 45 7.96 -18.43 29.55
N ILE A 46 7.80 -17.44 30.43
CA ILE A 46 6.50 -17.20 31.13
C ILE A 46 5.41 -16.79 30.12
N LEU A 47 5.77 -16.19 28.99
CA LEU A 47 4.86 -16.02 27.84
C LEU A 47 4.52 -17.36 27.17
N SER A 48 5.36 -18.40 27.26
CA SER A 48 5.07 -19.72 26.68
C SER A 48 4.06 -20.53 27.48
N GLY A 49 3.99 -20.38 28.80
CA GLY A 49 2.95 -21.03 29.61
C GLY A 49 1.56 -20.40 29.39
N GLY A 50 1.51 -19.06 29.37
CA GLY A 50 0.31 -18.31 29.04
C GLY A 50 -0.13 -18.51 27.59
N ALA A 51 0.78 -18.37 26.61
CA ALA A 51 0.49 -18.64 25.22
C ALA A 51 0.14 -20.11 24.99
N ALA A 52 0.81 -21.07 25.64
CA ALA A 52 0.43 -22.48 25.54
C ALA A 52 -0.98 -22.70 26.07
N LYS A 53 -1.32 -22.13 27.23
CA LYS A 53 -2.63 -22.32 27.86
C LYS A 53 -3.78 -21.59 27.15
N TYR A 54 -3.53 -20.37 26.67
CA TYR A 54 -4.57 -19.47 26.17
C TYR A 54 -4.55 -19.27 24.64
N ILE A 55 -3.48 -19.65 23.94
CA ILE A 55 -3.37 -19.54 22.48
C ILE A 55 -3.22 -20.94 21.86
N PHE A 56 -2.15 -21.69 22.17
CA PHE A 56 -1.86 -22.95 21.48
C PHE A 56 -2.78 -24.11 21.90
N LYS A 57 -3.19 -24.20 23.18
CA LYS A 57 -4.12 -25.24 23.64
C LYS A 57 -5.50 -25.13 22.97
N PRO A 58 -6.13 -23.94 22.89
CA PRO A 58 -7.32 -23.75 22.05
C PRO A 58 -7.09 -24.13 20.59
N LEU A 59 -5.96 -23.71 20.01
CA LEU A 59 -5.64 -24.01 18.61
C LEU A 59 -5.44 -25.50 18.36
N SER A 60 -4.90 -26.26 19.32
CA SER A 60 -4.70 -27.72 19.20
C SER A 60 -6.00 -28.53 19.13
N PHE A 61 -7.16 -27.92 19.43
CA PHE A 61 -8.46 -28.57 19.23
C PHE A 61 -9.01 -28.39 17.81
N LEU A 62 -8.34 -27.60 16.96
CA LEU A 62 -8.73 -27.43 15.57
C LEU A 62 -8.18 -28.59 14.71
N PRO A 63 -8.87 -28.97 13.63
CA PRO A 63 -8.31 -29.91 12.66
C PRO A 63 -6.95 -29.43 12.13
N ASP A 64 -6.03 -30.36 11.88
CA ASP A 64 -4.64 -30.07 11.48
C ASP A 64 -4.54 -29.06 10.33
N THR A 65 -5.38 -29.20 9.30
CA THR A 65 -5.42 -28.27 8.16
C THR A 65 -5.79 -26.83 8.52
N THR A 66 -6.54 -26.62 9.61
CA THR A 66 -6.93 -25.31 10.12
C THR A 66 -5.88 -24.77 11.08
N LEU A 67 -5.34 -25.63 11.94
CA LEU A 67 -4.22 -25.32 12.83
C LEU A 67 -3.01 -24.85 12.03
N ASP A 68 -2.61 -25.57 10.99
CA ASP A 68 -1.47 -25.25 10.13
C ASP A 68 -1.65 -23.92 9.42
N LYS A 69 -2.85 -23.60 8.93
CA LYS A 69 -3.14 -22.28 8.33
C LYS A 69 -2.99 -21.16 9.35
N ILE A 70 -3.45 -21.35 10.58
CA ILE A 70 -3.35 -20.35 11.64
C ILE A 70 -1.89 -20.19 12.10
N LEU A 71 -1.17 -21.29 12.28
CA LEU A 71 0.25 -21.26 12.65
C LEU A 71 1.11 -20.66 11.52
N TYR A 72 0.83 -20.97 10.27
CA TYR A 72 1.45 -20.33 9.10
C TYR A 72 1.21 -18.81 9.11
N LEU A 73 -0.03 -18.38 9.34
CA LEU A 73 -0.39 -16.96 9.49
C LEU A 73 0.27 -16.30 10.70
N LEU A 74 0.54 -17.02 11.79
CA LEU A 74 1.16 -16.47 13.01
C LEU A 74 2.69 -16.44 12.96
N MET A 75 3.31 -17.47 12.39
CA MET A 75 4.76 -17.68 12.42
C MET A 75 5.46 -17.20 11.14
N LEU A 76 4.88 -17.45 9.96
CA LEU A 76 5.51 -17.11 8.68
C LEU A 76 5.11 -15.74 8.13
N SER A 77 4.12 -15.08 8.75
CA SER A 77 3.87 -13.65 8.52
C SER A 77 5.03 -12.74 8.94
N TYR A 78 6.00 -13.26 9.72
CA TYR A 78 7.18 -12.54 10.18
C TYR A 78 8.49 -12.93 9.48
N ALA A 79 8.52 -13.99 8.67
CA ALA A 79 9.71 -14.30 7.87
C ALA A 79 9.74 -13.35 6.65
N PRO A 80 10.86 -12.68 6.33
CA PRO A 80 11.02 -12.07 5.01
C PRO A 80 10.74 -13.14 3.96
N THR A 81 10.02 -12.80 2.88
CA THR A 81 9.79 -13.74 1.78
C THR A 81 11.13 -14.36 1.39
N PRO A 82 11.31 -15.69 1.51
CA PRO A 82 12.56 -16.34 1.15
C PRO A 82 13.03 -15.84 -0.23
N ARG A 83 14.32 -15.48 -0.35
CA ARG A 83 14.91 -15.11 -1.64
C ARG A 83 14.62 -16.25 -2.63
N GLY A 84 13.94 -15.94 -3.74
CA GLY A 84 13.59 -16.92 -4.77
C GLY A 84 12.10 -17.32 -4.84
N LEU A 85 11.26 -16.91 -3.88
CA LEU A 85 9.81 -17.00 -4.08
C LEU A 85 9.34 -15.86 -4.99
N VAL A 86 8.80 -16.24 -6.16
CA VAL A 86 8.13 -15.33 -7.10
C VAL A 86 6.99 -14.65 -6.35
N PHE A 87 7.08 -13.34 -6.15
CA PHE A 87 5.97 -12.55 -5.64
C PHE A 87 4.77 -12.75 -6.58
N PRO A 88 3.56 -12.99 -6.05
CA PRO A 88 2.43 -13.28 -6.91
C PRO A 88 2.20 -12.12 -7.90
N ARG A 89 1.75 -12.44 -9.11
CA ARG A 89 1.24 -11.42 -10.02
C ARG A 89 0.03 -10.73 -9.37
N PRO A 90 -0.23 -9.46 -9.70
CA PRO A 90 -1.43 -8.77 -9.24
C PRO A 90 -2.67 -9.57 -9.63
N PRO A 91 -3.61 -9.81 -8.71
CA PRO A 91 -4.88 -10.42 -9.09
C PRO A 91 -5.62 -9.56 -10.10
N VAL A 92 -6.31 -10.19 -11.03
CA VAL A 92 -7.20 -9.52 -11.98
C VAL A 92 -8.22 -8.65 -11.24
N ASN A 93 -8.57 -7.51 -11.83
CA ASN A 93 -9.47 -6.49 -11.28
C ASN A 93 -8.99 -5.90 -9.95
N ARG A 94 -7.67 -5.70 -9.82
CA ARG A 94 -7.02 -4.98 -8.72
C ARG A 94 -6.09 -3.90 -9.22
N ILE A 95 -5.88 -2.88 -8.41
CA ILE A 95 -4.79 -1.94 -8.65
C ILE A 95 -3.47 -2.67 -8.43
N SER A 96 -2.71 -2.85 -9.51
CA SER A 96 -1.41 -3.53 -9.49
C SER A 96 -0.30 -2.61 -8.99
N HIS A 97 -0.30 -1.36 -9.44
CA HIS A 97 0.65 -0.35 -9.01
C HIS A 97 0.15 1.06 -9.24
N VAL A 98 0.81 2.01 -8.59
CA VAL A 98 0.73 3.46 -8.85
C VAL A 98 2.05 3.88 -9.45
N THR A 99 2.02 4.55 -10.60
CA THR A 99 3.21 5.12 -11.22
C THR A 99 3.39 6.56 -10.80
N ILE A 100 4.57 6.90 -10.29
CA ILE A 100 4.98 8.27 -10.00
C ILE A 100 6.23 8.57 -10.83
N ARG A 101 6.15 9.62 -11.65
CA ARG A 101 7.35 10.13 -12.34
C ARG A 101 8.18 11.00 -11.40
N VAL A 102 9.49 10.82 -11.48
CA VAL A 102 10.48 11.54 -10.68
C VAL A 102 11.58 12.07 -11.60
N ALA A 103 12.11 13.27 -11.34
CA ALA A 103 13.17 13.82 -12.18
C ALA A 103 14.51 13.11 -11.93
N ASN A 104 14.66 12.53 -10.74
CA ASN A 104 15.82 11.75 -10.35
C ASN A 104 15.38 10.55 -9.49
N LEU A 105 15.68 9.33 -9.96
CA LEU A 105 15.20 8.10 -9.35
C LEU A 105 15.75 7.89 -7.95
N GLU A 106 17.03 8.17 -7.73
CA GLU A 106 17.72 7.99 -6.46
C GLU A 106 17.12 8.90 -5.36
N ARG A 107 16.92 10.19 -5.67
CA ARG A 107 16.26 11.15 -4.77
C ARG A 107 14.83 10.73 -4.45
N GLY A 108 14.08 10.27 -5.47
CA GLY A 108 12.74 9.72 -5.28
C GLY A 108 12.74 8.52 -4.33
N ILE A 109 13.59 7.51 -4.57
CA ILE A 109 13.75 6.34 -3.72
C ILE A 109 14.07 6.73 -2.28
N ALA A 110 15.03 7.63 -2.07
CA ALA A 110 15.42 8.10 -0.74
C ALA A 110 14.24 8.75 -0.01
N PHE A 111 13.45 9.56 -0.71
CA PHE A 111 12.23 10.17 -0.15
C PHE A 111 11.20 9.11 0.25
N TYR A 112 10.80 8.22 -0.66
CA TYR A 112 9.73 7.24 -0.39
C TYR A 112 10.15 6.19 0.66
N LYS A 113 11.44 5.89 0.82
CA LYS A 113 11.94 5.07 1.94
C LYS A 113 11.60 5.66 3.31
N ASN A 114 11.60 6.99 3.46
CA ASN A 114 11.19 7.63 4.71
C ASN A 114 9.72 7.36 5.06
N PHE A 115 8.87 7.03 4.07
CA PHE A 115 7.48 6.64 4.28
C PHE A 115 7.28 5.13 4.46
N GLY A 116 8.36 4.37 4.69
CA GLY A 116 8.29 2.92 4.93
C GLY A 116 8.14 2.09 3.66
N PHE A 117 8.36 2.67 2.48
CA PHE A 117 8.50 1.89 1.25
C PHE A 117 9.87 1.22 1.19
N GLU A 118 9.88 -0.04 0.77
CA GLU A 118 11.08 -0.84 0.58
C GLU A 118 11.31 -1.07 -0.92
N LEU A 119 12.57 -1.16 -1.34
CA LEU A 119 12.90 -1.56 -2.71
C LEU A 119 12.31 -2.94 -2.99
N PHE A 120 11.73 -3.07 -4.17
CA PHE A 120 11.17 -4.31 -4.64
C PHE A 120 11.79 -4.66 -6.00
N ASP A 121 12.64 -5.68 -5.97
CA ASP A 121 13.53 -6.06 -7.08
C ASP A 121 14.52 -4.93 -7.47
N SER A 122 15.30 -5.17 -8.51
CA SER A 122 16.28 -4.25 -9.06
C SER A 122 15.61 -3.23 -9.97
N ALA A 123 16.18 -2.02 -10.03
CA ALA A 123 15.78 -1.02 -11.02
C ALA A 123 16.12 -1.50 -12.43
N VAL A 124 15.29 -1.15 -13.40
CA VAL A 124 15.47 -1.45 -14.84
C VAL A 124 15.07 -0.22 -15.64
N ASP A 125 15.94 0.26 -16.53
CA ASP A 125 15.68 1.39 -17.45
C ASP A 125 15.08 2.63 -16.77
N GLY A 126 15.67 3.06 -15.66
CA GLY A 126 15.18 4.22 -14.90
C GLY A 126 13.86 3.97 -14.14
N GLN A 127 13.41 2.72 -14.03
CA GLN A 127 12.20 2.34 -13.32
C GLN A 127 12.54 1.51 -12.07
N GLN A 128 11.88 1.78 -10.94
CA GLN A 128 12.03 1.01 -9.70
C GLN A 128 10.67 0.75 -9.06
N PHE A 129 10.36 -0.52 -8.82
CA PHE A 129 9.24 -0.85 -7.93
C PHE A 129 9.64 -0.71 -6.47
N MET A 130 8.70 -0.21 -5.68
CA MET A 130 8.77 -0.19 -4.23
C MET A 130 7.50 -0.82 -3.66
N LYS A 131 7.64 -1.57 -2.57
CA LYS A 131 6.51 -2.16 -1.85
C LYS A 131 6.34 -1.46 -0.50
N SER A 132 5.13 -1.46 0.03
CA SER A 132 4.85 -0.90 1.35
C SER A 132 4.69 -2.03 2.37
N GLY A 133 5.74 -2.23 3.17
CA GLY A 133 5.76 -3.17 4.29
C GLY A 133 5.23 -4.58 4.00
N ARG A 134 4.82 -5.27 5.07
CA ARG A 134 4.32 -6.65 5.01
C ARG A 134 2.80 -6.67 5.04
N ARG A 135 2.18 -7.64 4.36
CA ARG A 135 0.73 -7.87 4.32
C ARG A 135 0.31 -9.27 3.89
N THR A 136 -0.92 -9.62 4.26
CA THR A 136 -1.64 -10.82 3.78
C THR A 136 -2.62 -10.56 2.63
N CYS A 137 -2.90 -9.30 2.26
CA CYS A 137 -3.65 -8.93 1.05
C CYS A 137 -2.76 -8.27 0.00
N TRP A 138 -3.18 -8.36 -1.27
CA TRP A 138 -2.58 -7.58 -2.35
C TRP A 138 -2.68 -6.09 -2.06
N MET A 139 -1.59 -5.37 -2.29
CA MET A 139 -1.56 -3.92 -2.25
C MET A 139 -0.72 -3.42 -3.42
N PRO A 140 -1.13 -2.33 -4.09
CA PRO A 140 -0.38 -1.83 -5.22
C PRO A 140 1.06 -1.52 -4.83
N LEU A 141 1.97 -1.89 -5.73
CA LEU A 141 3.34 -1.42 -5.68
C LEU A 141 3.38 0.06 -6.05
N LEU A 142 4.44 0.74 -5.64
CA LEU A 142 4.77 2.07 -6.12
C LEU A 142 5.83 1.92 -7.22
N LEU A 143 5.52 2.30 -8.45
CA LEU A 143 6.48 2.35 -9.55
C LEU A 143 7.03 3.77 -9.68
N LEU A 144 8.30 3.96 -9.36
CA LEU A 144 8.99 5.19 -9.69
C LEU A 144 9.56 5.09 -11.11
N VAL A 145 9.32 6.11 -11.92
CA VAL A 145 9.84 6.20 -13.30
C VAL A 145 10.62 7.49 -13.45
N GLU A 146 11.90 7.39 -13.75
CA GLU A 146 12.76 8.53 -13.99
C GLU A 146 12.37 9.24 -15.30
N ASP A 147 12.17 10.55 -15.23
CA ASP A 147 12.11 11.44 -16.38
C ASP A 147 12.87 12.74 -16.04
N PRO A 148 14.15 12.85 -16.43
CA PRO A 148 14.95 14.04 -16.17
C PRO A 148 14.41 15.30 -16.87
N THR A 149 13.52 15.14 -17.85
CA THR A 149 12.92 16.23 -18.62
C THR A 149 11.53 16.64 -18.13
N MET A 150 11.05 16.03 -17.03
CA MET A 150 9.70 16.30 -16.55
C MET A 150 9.57 17.78 -16.15
N PRO A 151 8.49 18.46 -16.58
CA PRO A 151 8.26 19.83 -16.16
C PRO A 151 7.96 19.87 -14.66
N PRO A 152 8.12 21.04 -14.01
CA PRO A 152 7.63 21.25 -12.66
C PRO A 152 6.16 20.86 -12.55
N ARG A 153 5.79 20.23 -11.44
CA ARG A 153 4.40 19.85 -11.21
C ARG A 153 3.51 21.08 -11.06
N GLY A 154 2.30 20.97 -11.60
CA GLY A 154 1.28 22.00 -11.51
C GLY A 154 0.80 22.25 -10.08
N ARG A 155 -0.09 23.23 -9.91
CA ARG A 155 -0.68 23.53 -8.61
C ARG A 155 -1.56 22.37 -8.15
N CYS A 156 -1.68 22.20 -6.83
CA CYS A 156 -2.39 21.06 -6.26
C CYS A 156 -3.85 20.91 -6.75
N HIS A 157 -4.53 21.98 -7.16
CA HIS A 157 -5.92 22.01 -7.63
C HIS A 157 -6.07 21.86 -9.16
N CYS A 158 -4.98 21.76 -9.94
CA CYS A 158 -5.10 21.53 -11.38
C CYS A 158 -5.84 20.22 -11.64
N ILE A 159 -6.65 20.17 -12.71
CA ILE A 159 -7.31 18.93 -13.19
C ILE A 159 -6.22 17.87 -13.38
N GLY A 160 -6.47 16.58 -13.19
CA GLY A 160 -5.45 15.58 -13.47
C GLY A 160 -4.20 15.70 -12.58
N MET A 161 -4.26 16.40 -11.45
CA MET A 161 -3.24 16.26 -10.41
C MET A 161 -3.58 15.09 -9.51
N THR A 162 -2.56 14.29 -9.20
CA THR A 162 -2.65 13.13 -8.32
C THR A 162 -1.92 13.33 -7.01
N ARG A 163 -2.39 12.63 -5.97
CA ARG A 163 -1.76 12.64 -4.65
C ARG A 163 -1.80 11.24 -4.07
N LEU A 164 -0.69 10.80 -3.48
CA LEU A 164 -0.63 9.51 -2.79
C LEU A 164 -1.05 9.71 -1.34
N CYS A 165 -2.05 8.95 -0.90
CA CYS A 165 -2.53 9.03 0.46
C CYS A 165 -2.17 7.75 1.21
N LEU A 166 -1.40 7.94 2.27
CA LEU A 166 -0.96 6.90 3.19
C LEU A 166 -1.76 6.97 4.48
N TYR A 167 -2.27 5.83 4.95
CA TYR A 167 -2.95 5.77 6.23
C TYR A 167 -1.95 5.44 7.35
N THR A 168 -2.14 6.08 8.50
CA THR A 168 -1.47 5.75 9.76
C THR A 168 -2.46 5.86 10.92
N THR A 169 -2.23 5.10 11.99
CA THR A 169 -3.02 5.23 13.23
C THR A 169 -2.56 6.38 14.10
N ASN A 170 -1.39 6.97 13.81
CA ASN A 170 -0.85 8.08 14.60
C ASN A 170 -0.03 9.02 13.70
N VAL A 171 -0.69 10.05 13.15
CA VAL A 171 -0.01 11.06 12.31
C VAL A 171 1.04 11.81 13.11
N SER A 172 0.78 12.17 14.37
CA SER A 172 1.76 12.92 15.17
C SER A 172 3.07 12.16 15.38
N LYS A 173 3.02 10.84 15.59
CA LYS A 173 4.22 10.00 15.69
C LYS A 173 4.97 9.93 14.36
N GLU A 174 4.26 9.76 13.25
CA GLU A 174 4.89 9.71 11.92
C GLU A 174 5.49 11.06 11.53
N VAL A 175 4.83 12.17 11.84
CA VAL A 175 5.36 13.52 11.62
C VAL A 175 6.66 13.71 12.39
N ALA A 176 6.69 13.42 13.70
CA ALA A 176 7.92 13.52 14.49
C ALA A 176 9.06 12.64 13.94
N ARG A 177 8.74 11.44 13.43
CA ARG A 177 9.72 10.54 12.80
C ARG A 177 10.26 11.11 11.49
N LEU A 178 9.40 11.69 10.65
CA LEU A 178 9.78 12.29 9.37
C LEU A 178 10.55 13.60 9.58
N ASP A 179 10.16 14.41 10.55
CA ASP A 179 10.87 15.64 10.95
C ASP A 179 12.30 15.29 11.42
N ALA A 180 12.45 14.23 12.21
CA ALA A 180 13.77 13.73 12.64
C ALA A 180 14.61 13.19 11.46
N ALA A 181 13.98 12.82 10.34
CA ALA A 181 14.63 12.44 9.09
C ALA A 181 14.89 13.64 8.16
N GLY A 182 14.62 14.87 8.61
CA GLY A 182 14.84 16.10 7.84
C GLY A 182 13.75 16.44 6.84
N LEU A 183 12.58 15.78 6.91
CA LEU A 183 11.43 16.08 6.06
C LEU A 183 10.46 17.00 6.79
N THR A 184 10.13 18.14 6.18
CA THR A 184 9.19 19.11 6.75
C THR A 184 7.81 18.95 6.13
N THR A 185 6.76 19.08 6.95
CA THR A 185 5.39 19.17 6.45
C THR A 185 5.21 20.41 5.56
N LEU A 186 4.52 20.25 4.43
CA LEU A 186 4.22 21.35 3.49
C LEU A 186 3.38 22.45 4.16
N TYR A 187 2.46 22.06 5.03
CA TYR A 187 1.58 22.95 5.79
C TYR A 187 1.44 22.44 7.23
N PRO A 188 0.97 23.26 8.19
CA PRO A 188 0.66 22.80 9.53
C PRO A 188 -0.26 21.58 9.51
N VAL A 189 0.02 20.61 10.39
CA VAL A 189 -0.79 19.41 10.54
C VAL A 189 -2.25 19.81 10.80
N ALA A 190 -3.14 19.38 9.92
CA ALA A 190 -4.57 19.59 10.09
C ALA A 190 -5.14 18.57 11.06
N ASP A 191 -6.02 19.00 11.96
CA ASP A 191 -6.62 18.15 12.97
C ASP A 191 -8.06 18.62 13.23
N ASP A 192 -9.03 17.72 13.02
CA ASP A 192 -10.44 17.98 13.30
C ASP A 192 -11.15 16.72 13.85
N ASP A 193 -12.47 16.78 13.95
CA ASP A 193 -13.29 15.68 14.46
C ASP A 193 -13.27 14.42 13.57
N SER A 194 -13.00 14.59 12.28
CA SER A 194 -13.01 13.52 11.28
C SER A 194 -11.65 12.81 11.20
N GLY A 195 -10.56 13.55 11.42
CA GLY A 195 -9.23 13.00 11.25
C GLY A 195 -8.09 13.97 11.53
N LYS A 196 -6.88 13.50 11.24
CA LYS A 196 -5.64 14.28 11.25
C LYS A 196 -4.92 14.03 9.93
N ILE A 197 -4.41 15.09 9.30
CA ILE A 197 -3.69 15.01 8.02
C ILE A 197 -2.41 15.82 8.08
N ALA A 198 -1.32 15.22 7.61
CA ALA A 198 -0.07 15.92 7.30
C ALA A 198 0.23 15.74 5.81
N ALA A 199 0.70 16.81 5.16
CA ALA A 199 1.09 16.78 3.76
C ALA A 199 2.59 16.97 3.62
N TYR A 200 3.19 16.22 2.71
CA TYR A 200 4.60 16.32 2.34
C TYR A 200 4.70 16.44 0.83
N THR A 201 5.77 17.08 0.38
CA THR A 201 6.10 17.20 -1.02
C THR A 201 7.36 16.40 -1.29
N ASP A 202 7.31 15.52 -2.29
CA ASP A 202 8.49 14.82 -2.76
C ASP A 202 9.46 15.80 -3.44
N PRO A 203 10.68 15.35 -3.79
CA PRO A 203 11.69 16.24 -4.36
C PRO A 203 11.30 16.93 -5.68
N ASP A 204 10.24 16.46 -6.35
CA ASP A 204 9.76 16.92 -7.65
C ASP A 204 8.37 17.60 -7.57
N GLY A 205 7.85 17.83 -6.36
CA GLY A 205 6.57 18.53 -6.16
C GLY A 205 5.35 17.62 -5.96
N PHE A 206 5.50 16.29 -5.99
CA PHE A 206 4.37 15.37 -5.82
C PHE A 206 3.93 15.33 -4.36
N ILE A 207 2.61 15.34 -4.13
CA ILE A 207 2.08 15.44 -2.77
C ILE A 207 1.79 14.04 -2.21
N VAL A 208 2.35 13.79 -1.03
CA VAL A 208 2.06 12.60 -0.21
C VAL A 208 1.36 13.02 1.07
N HIS A 209 0.18 12.46 1.33
CA HIS A 209 -0.55 12.69 2.58
C HIS A 209 -0.36 11.55 3.56
N LEU A 210 -0.14 11.87 4.83
CA LEU A 210 -0.40 10.98 5.95
C LEU A 210 -1.78 11.28 6.52
N ILE A 211 -2.63 10.27 6.59
CA ILE A 211 -4.03 10.41 7.03
C ILE A 211 -4.28 9.49 8.20
N GLN A 212 -4.85 10.04 9.26
CA GLN A 212 -5.42 9.30 10.38
C GLN A 212 -6.90 9.61 10.47
N PHE A 213 -7.74 8.59 10.34
CA PHE A 213 -9.17 8.71 10.58
C PHE A 213 -9.49 8.56 12.07
N LYS A 214 -10.44 9.36 12.56
CA LYS A 214 -10.97 9.27 13.94
C LYS A 214 -12.31 8.55 13.96
N ARG A 215 -12.85 8.34 15.18
CA ARG A 215 -14.18 7.78 15.44
C ARG A 215 -14.40 6.41 14.76
N THR A 216 -15.62 6.15 14.28
CA THR A 216 -16.04 4.90 13.66
C THR A 216 -15.23 4.54 12.42
N THR A 217 -14.86 5.53 11.60
CA THR A 217 -13.97 5.33 10.45
C THR A 217 -12.59 4.87 10.90
N GLY A 218 -12.01 5.52 11.91
CA GLY A 218 -10.75 5.11 12.52
C GLY A 218 -10.76 3.66 13.02
N LEU A 219 -11.81 3.27 13.74
CA LEU A 219 -12.02 1.89 14.22
C LEU A 219 -12.07 0.86 13.08
N ARG A 220 -12.74 1.17 11.96
CA ARG A 220 -12.79 0.30 10.78
C ARG A 220 -11.41 0.09 10.15
N PHE A 221 -10.66 1.18 9.93
CA PHE A 221 -9.31 1.09 9.38
C PHE A 221 -8.33 0.40 10.33
N TRP A 222 -8.48 0.64 11.64
CA TRP A 222 -7.73 -0.08 12.67
C TRP A 222 -8.03 -1.59 12.63
N GLY A 223 -9.29 -1.99 12.52
CA GLY A 223 -9.67 -3.40 12.34
C GLY A 223 -9.04 -4.04 11.09
N SER A 224 -9.01 -3.30 9.97
CA SER A 224 -8.32 -3.75 8.75
C SER A 224 -6.81 -3.96 8.95
N LYS A 225 -6.16 -3.13 9.78
CA LYS A 225 -4.74 -3.30 10.14
C LYS A 225 -4.47 -4.69 10.71
N TRP A 226 -5.29 -5.11 11.68
CA TRP A 226 -5.16 -6.42 12.33
C TRP A 226 -5.49 -7.56 11.38
N LYS A 227 -6.59 -7.41 10.62
CA LYS A 227 -7.02 -8.43 9.66
C LYS A 227 -5.97 -8.72 8.59
N PHE A 228 -5.23 -7.69 8.13
CA PHE A 228 -4.30 -7.81 7.01
C PHE A 228 -2.82 -7.72 7.39
N THR A 229 -2.51 -7.69 8.69
CA THR A 229 -1.14 -7.60 9.26
C THR A 229 -0.31 -6.49 8.60
N ILE A 230 -0.84 -5.27 8.65
CA ILE A 230 -0.34 -4.15 7.86
C ILE A 230 0.77 -3.38 8.61
N THR A 231 1.93 -3.20 7.97
CA THR A 231 2.95 -2.21 8.41
C THR A 231 2.50 -0.77 8.12
N GLN A 232 2.80 0.15 9.04
CA GLN A 232 2.46 1.58 8.92
C GLN A 232 3.68 2.47 8.60
N PRO A 233 3.47 3.61 7.92
CA PRO A 233 2.24 3.99 7.22
C PRO A 233 2.05 3.12 5.95
N TRP A 234 0.87 3.18 5.32
CA TRP A 234 0.61 2.38 4.12
C TRP A 234 -0.23 3.08 3.06
N PRO A 235 -0.04 2.80 1.76
CA PRO A 235 -0.85 3.39 0.70
C PRO A 235 -2.26 2.86 0.76
N PHE A 236 -3.25 3.75 0.88
CA PHE A 236 -4.65 3.35 0.94
C PHE A 236 -5.49 3.91 -0.20
N HIS A 237 -5.14 5.08 -0.73
CA HIS A 237 -5.75 5.57 -1.96
C HIS A 237 -4.87 6.53 -2.74
N LEU A 238 -5.24 6.74 -4.00
CA LEU A 238 -4.75 7.82 -4.85
C LEU A 238 -5.88 8.84 -5.04
N THR A 239 -5.63 10.11 -4.77
CA THR A 239 -6.59 11.19 -5.11
C THR A 239 -6.31 11.68 -6.52
N LEU A 240 -7.35 11.92 -7.32
CA LEU A 240 -7.31 12.49 -8.65
C LEU A 240 -8.25 13.69 -8.71
N ASN A 241 -7.74 14.85 -9.10
CA ASN A 241 -8.60 15.99 -9.38
C ASN A 241 -9.31 15.79 -10.73
N VAL A 242 -10.59 16.09 -10.78
CA VAL A 242 -11.45 15.92 -11.96
C VAL A 242 -12.22 17.20 -12.26
N GLU A 243 -12.62 17.36 -13.52
CA GLU A 243 -13.40 18.51 -13.96
C GLU A 243 -14.87 18.39 -13.54
N ASP A 244 -15.45 17.21 -13.71
CA ASP A 244 -16.83 16.88 -13.34
C ASP A 244 -16.83 15.55 -12.57
N SER A 245 -17.07 15.64 -11.26
CA SER A 245 -17.10 14.45 -10.41
C SER A 245 -18.23 13.50 -10.76
N ALA A 246 -19.40 13.97 -11.19
CA ALA A 246 -20.52 13.10 -11.55
C ALA A 246 -20.17 12.27 -12.80
N SER A 247 -19.55 12.88 -13.81
CA SER A 247 -19.03 12.19 -14.99
C SER A 247 -17.93 11.20 -14.64
N ALA A 248 -16.92 11.62 -13.87
CA ALA A 248 -15.87 10.73 -13.39
C ALA A 248 -16.45 9.53 -12.61
N ASN A 249 -17.45 9.78 -11.78
CA ASN A 249 -18.03 8.75 -10.94
C ASN A 249 -18.73 7.65 -11.73
N ARG A 250 -19.49 8.02 -12.77
CA ARG A 250 -20.11 7.06 -13.69
C ARG A 250 -19.06 6.22 -14.42
N LYS A 251 -17.97 6.85 -14.89
CA LYS A 251 -16.84 6.17 -15.55
C LYS A 251 -16.21 5.12 -14.63
N PHE A 252 -15.90 5.50 -13.38
CA PHE A 252 -15.36 4.58 -12.38
C PHE A 252 -16.31 3.41 -12.07
N GLU A 253 -17.62 3.67 -11.96
CA GLU A 253 -18.62 2.62 -11.72
C GLU A 253 -18.68 1.60 -12.86
N MET A 254 -18.57 2.06 -14.10
CA MET A 254 -18.51 1.17 -15.27
C MET A 254 -17.23 0.33 -15.33
N LEU A 255 -16.12 0.84 -14.79
CA LEU A 255 -14.89 0.06 -14.56
C LEU A 255 -14.99 -0.89 -13.35
N GLY A 256 -16.13 -0.95 -12.68
CA GLY A 256 -16.39 -1.87 -11.56
C GLY A 256 -16.14 -1.27 -10.17
N PHE A 257 -15.66 -0.03 -10.05
CA PHE A 257 -15.48 0.60 -8.75
C PHE A 257 -16.82 0.80 -8.04
N LYS A 258 -16.82 0.60 -6.73
CA LYS A 258 -17.97 0.83 -5.84
C LYS A 258 -17.68 2.00 -4.93
N SER A 259 -18.66 2.88 -4.79
CA SER A 259 -18.58 4.02 -3.89
C SER A 259 -18.43 3.53 -2.45
N MET A 260 -17.43 4.03 -1.74
CA MET A 260 -17.25 3.80 -0.30
C MET A 260 -17.62 5.03 0.53
N SER A 261 -17.37 6.22 -0.03
CA SER A 261 -17.78 7.49 0.55
C SER A 261 -18.06 8.48 -0.58
N ASN A 262 -19.07 9.32 -0.39
CA ASN A 262 -19.48 10.31 -1.37
C ASN A 262 -19.83 11.61 -0.63
N GLN A 263 -18.86 12.52 -0.54
CA GLN A 263 -18.92 13.74 0.24
C GLN A 263 -19.20 14.94 -0.65
N LYS A 264 -20.22 15.73 -0.29
CA LYS A 264 -20.51 17.03 -0.90
C LYS A 264 -19.73 18.15 -0.22
N LYS A 265 -19.75 19.35 -0.81
CA LYS A 265 -19.04 20.54 -0.32
C LYS A 265 -19.20 20.87 1.17
N ASP A 266 -20.37 20.61 1.73
CA ASP A 266 -20.72 20.85 3.13
C ASP A 266 -20.17 19.77 4.08
N GLN A 267 -19.65 18.67 3.53
CA GLN A 267 -19.13 17.51 4.26
C GLN A 267 -17.60 17.44 4.26
N VAL A 268 -16.93 18.34 3.52
CA VAL A 268 -15.47 18.46 3.55
C VAL A 268 -15.06 19.15 4.85
N GLY A 269 -14.34 18.44 5.71
CA GLY A 269 -13.91 18.95 7.01
C GLY A 269 -13.06 20.22 6.88
N GLU A 270 -13.53 21.32 7.45
CA GLU A 270 -12.87 22.63 7.37
C GLU A 270 -11.46 22.62 7.95
N GLY A 271 -11.27 21.90 9.05
CA GLY A 271 -9.96 21.76 9.69
C GLY A 271 -8.96 21.07 8.78
N LEU A 272 -9.41 20.14 7.94
CA LEU A 272 -8.57 19.39 7.01
C LEU A 272 -8.04 20.24 5.85
N LEU A 273 -8.75 21.30 5.43
CA LEU A 273 -8.30 22.19 4.35
C LEU A 273 -6.93 22.82 4.60
N ARG A 274 -6.57 23.02 5.88
CA ARG A 274 -5.26 23.57 6.28
C ARG A 274 -4.09 22.71 5.81
N ALA A 275 -4.25 21.39 5.77
CA ALA A 275 -3.20 20.48 5.29
C ALA A 275 -2.95 20.61 3.77
N PHE A 276 -3.80 21.33 3.05
CA PHE A 276 -3.65 21.63 1.64
C PHE A 276 -3.17 23.06 1.39
N GLY A 277 -2.92 23.84 2.45
CA GLY A 277 -2.54 25.25 2.35
C GLY A 277 -3.70 26.16 2.01
N LEU A 278 -4.90 25.74 2.37
CA LEU A 278 -6.12 26.36 1.92
C LEU A 278 -6.94 26.88 3.07
N ASP A 279 -7.49 28.07 2.88
CA ASP A 279 -8.53 28.62 3.74
C ASP A 279 -9.92 28.33 3.15
N ARG A 280 -10.94 28.32 4.02
CA ARG A 280 -12.33 28.11 3.60
C ARG A 280 -12.86 29.25 2.74
N ALA A 281 -12.38 30.47 2.96
CA ALA A 281 -12.92 31.65 2.29
C ALA A 281 -12.63 31.64 0.77
N GLY A 282 -11.47 31.13 0.38
CA GLY A 282 -11.00 31.02 -0.99
C GLY A 282 -11.17 29.64 -1.62
N THR A 283 -11.59 28.63 -0.84
CA THR A 283 -11.64 27.23 -1.30
C THR A 283 -13.04 26.67 -1.35
N LEU A 284 -13.40 26.11 -2.49
CA LEU A 284 -14.63 25.36 -2.68
C LEU A 284 -14.33 24.07 -3.44
N ILE A 285 -14.46 22.94 -2.74
CA ILE A 285 -14.47 21.60 -3.33
C ILE A 285 -15.93 21.19 -3.43
N GLU A 286 -16.46 21.00 -4.64
CA GLU A 286 -17.89 20.68 -4.79
C GLU A 286 -18.17 19.26 -4.31
N HIS A 287 -17.25 18.34 -4.61
CA HIS A 287 -17.48 16.93 -4.41
C HIS A 287 -16.17 16.14 -4.24
N THR A 288 -16.17 15.21 -3.29
CA THR A 288 -15.10 14.24 -3.07
C THR A 288 -15.70 12.86 -2.96
N ARG A 289 -15.29 11.91 -3.81
CA ARG A 289 -15.77 10.53 -3.73
C ARG A 289 -14.61 9.56 -3.60
N LEU A 290 -14.67 8.72 -2.58
CA LEU A 290 -13.77 7.58 -2.40
C LEU A 290 -14.46 6.33 -2.95
N ALA A 291 -13.82 5.64 -3.90
CA ALA A 291 -14.33 4.41 -4.51
C ALA A 291 -13.24 3.33 -4.58
N SER A 292 -13.64 2.07 -4.51
CA SER A 292 -12.71 0.92 -4.56
C SER A 292 -13.28 -0.22 -5.40
N LEU A 293 -12.40 -1.04 -5.97
CA LEU A 293 -12.79 -2.25 -6.66
C LEU A 293 -13.24 -3.32 -5.66
N PRO A 294 -14.19 -4.20 -6.02
CA PRO A 294 -14.60 -5.28 -5.14
C PRO A 294 -13.39 -6.13 -4.74
N ASN A 295 -13.19 -6.23 -3.43
CA ASN A 295 -12.11 -6.94 -2.76
C ASN A 295 -10.76 -6.22 -2.71
N ASP A 296 -10.58 -5.04 -3.33
CA ASP A 296 -9.32 -4.29 -3.30
C ASP A 296 -9.02 -3.69 -1.91
N CYS A 297 -7.73 -3.69 -1.54
CA CYS A 297 -7.22 -3.04 -0.34
C CYS A 297 -6.81 -1.58 -0.62
N PHE A 298 -6.89 -1.14 -1.88
CA PHE A 298 -6.58 0.20 -2.35
C PHE A 298 -7.80 0.86 -3.01
N SER A 299 -7.85 2.19 -2.98
CA SER A 299 -8.99 2.97 -3.47
C SER A 299 -8.54 4.12 -4.36
N ALA A 300 -9.48 4.69 -5.10
CA ALA A 300 -9.30 5.94 -5.81
C ALA A 300 -10.23 6.99 -5.20
N THR A 301 -9.76 8.23 -5.10
CA THR A 301 -10.60 9.36 -4.73
C THR A 301 -10.68 10.33 -5.89
N THR A 302 -11.89 10.70 -6.33
CA THR A 302 -12.10 11.80 -7.26
C THR A 302 -12.42 13.07 -6.47
N MET A 303 -11.87 14.21 -6.89
CA MET A 303 -12.05 15.50 -6.22
C MET A 303 -12.29 16.61 -7.24
N GLU A 304 -13.42 17.30 -7.13
CA GLU A 304 -13.79 18.39 -8.04
C GLU A 304 -13.61 19.75 -7.36
N TRP A 305 -12.71 20.57 -7.91
CA TRP A 305 -12.44 21.92 -7.37
C TRP A 305 -13.16 22.99 -8.17
N VAL A 306 -13.92 23.82 -7.45
CA VAL A 306 -14.61 24.99 -7.98
C VAL A 306 -13.83 26.27 -7.68
N LYS A 307 -13.25 26.37 -6.48
CA LYS A 307 -12.38 27.50 -6.09
C LYS A 307 -11.13 26.99 -5.38
N PRO A 308 -9.92 27.36 -5.86
CA PRO A 308 -9.67 27.81 -7.24
C PRO A 308 -10.22 26.80 -8.25
N ALA A 309 -10.70 27.28 -9.40
CA ALA A 309 -11.21 26.40 -10.44
C ALA A 309 -10.10 25.46 -10.91
N SER A 310 -10.43 24.19 -11.10
CA SER A 310 -9.50 23.23 -11.69
C SER A 310 -9.26 23.63 -13.14
N VAL A 311 -8.04 24.05 -13.48
CA VAL A 311 -7.65 24.39 -14.86
C VAL A 311 -6.64 23.36 -15.34
N LYS A 312 -6.75 22.95 -16.62
CA LYS A 312 -5.71 22.18 -17.29
C LYS A 312 -4.53 23.10 -17.59
N SER A 313 -3.36 22.68 -17.14
CA SER A 313 -2.11 23.42 -17.15
C SER A 313 -1.04 22.78 -18.03
N GLY A 314 -1.29 21.59 -18.58
CA GLY A 314 -0.33 20.80 -19.35
C GLY A 314 0.61 19.96 -18.49
N HIS A 315 0.52 20.07 -17.16
CA HIS A 315 1.38 19.36 -16.18
C HIS A 315 0.75 18.05 -15.66
N GLU A 316 -0.42 17.69 -16.16
CA GLU A 316 -1.27 16.60 -15.66
C GLU A 316 -0.76 15.20 -16.00
N MET A 317 0.07 15.06 -17.03
CA MET A 317 0.45 13.76 -17.60
C MET A 317 1.55 13.00 -16.84
N SER A 318 1.67 13.19 -15.52
CA SER A 318 2.86 12.72 -14.79
C SER A 318 2.69 11.39 -14.08
N ASN A 319 1.48 10.93 -13.75
CA ASN A 319 1.29 9.74 -12.94
C ASN A 319 0.15 8.86 -13.46
N SER A 320 0.13 7.60 -13.04
CA SER A 320 -0.94 6.67 -13.43
C SER A 320 -1.34 5.75 -12.29
N MET A 321 -2.57 5.25 -12.37
CA MET A 321 -3.04 4.13 -11.56
C MET A 321 -3.24 2.93 -12.50
N SER A 322 -2.59 1.82 -12.20
CA SER A 322 -2.57 0.64 -13.07
C SER A 322 -3.52 -0.43 -12.54
N LEU A 323 -4.52 -0.80 -13.34
CA LEU A 323 -5.50 -1.85 -13.10
C LEU A 323 -5.07 -3.13 -13.81
N SER A 324 -4.93 -4.23 -13.07
CA SER A 324 -4.72 -5.56 -13.64
C SER A 324 -5.99 -6.05 -14.33
N VAL A 325 -5.87 -6.48 -15.58
CA VAL A 325 -6.99 -6.99 -16.39
C VAL A 325 -6.66 -8.32 -17.04
N VAL A 326 -7.68 -9.07 -17.46
CA VAL A 326 -7.49 -10.33 -18.20
C VAL A 326 -6.99 -10.06 -19.61
N ASN A 327 -7.61 -9.09 -20.28
CA ASN A 327 -7.30 -8.68 -21.65
C ASN A 327 -7.34 -7.14 -21.74
N VAL A 328 -6.29 -6.55 -22.29
CA VAL A 328 -6.15 -5.09 -22.37
C VAL A 328 -7.12 -4.51 -23.41
N GLU A 329 -7.29 -5.15 -24.56
CA GLU A 329 -8.17 -4.67 -25.63
C GLU A 329 -9.62 -4.57 -25.16
N ASP A 330 -10.14 -5.60 -24.50
CA ASP A 330 -11.48 -5.64 -23.93
C ASP A 330 -11.67 -4.54 -22.88
N ALA A 331 -10.66 -4.32 -22.02
CA ALA A 331 -10.67 -3.26 -21.04
C ALA A 331 -10.70 -1.87 -21.70
N LEU A 332 -9.98 -1.66 -22.80
CA LEU A 332 -10.02 -0.42 -23.58
C LEU A 332 -11.36 -0.23 -24.30
N VAL A 333 -11.99 -1.30 -24.79
CA VAL A 333 -13.36 -1.24 -25.35
C VAL A 333 -14.35 -0.82 -24.27
N LEU A 334 -14.28 -1.43 -23.08
CA LEU A 334 -15.12 -1.04 -21.94
C LEU A 334 -14.85 0.40 -21.51
N ALA A 335 -13.59 0.83 -21.47
CA ALA A 335 -13.20 2.19 -21.12
C ALA A 335 -13.80 3.21 -22.10
N ARG A 336 -13.69 2.94 -23.41
CA ARG A 336 -14.30 3.77 -24.45
C ARG A 336 -15.82 3.82 -24.33
N LYS A 337 -16.48 2.68 -24.10
CA LYS A 337 -17.93 2.60 -23.85
C LYS A 337 -18.35 3.39 -22.60
N SER A 338 -17.46 3.49 -21.63
CA SER A 338 -17.66 4.26 -20.40
C SER A 338 -17.46 5.77 -20.58
N GLY A 339 -17.01 6.22 -21.75
CA GLY A 339 -16.71 7.62 -22.03
C GLY A 339 -15.32 8.07 -21.54
N LEU A 340 -14.41 7.14 -21.27
CA LEU A 340 -12.99 7.45 -21.05
C LEU A 340 -12.31 7.77 -22.39
N HIS A 341 -11.37 8.71 -22.36
CA HIS A 341 -10.55 9.06 -23.52
C HIS A 341 -9.40 8.04 -23.65
N VAL A 342 -9.44 7.18 -24.66
CA VAL A 342 -8.38 6.19 -24.90
C VAL A 342 -7.25 6.83 -25.70
N GLU A 343 -6.06 6.95 -25.11
CA GLU A 343 -4.95 7.72 -25.68
C GLU A 343 -4.12 6.95 -26.71
N ARG A 344 -3.97 5.63 -26.56
CA ARG A 344 -3.04 4.82 -27.36
C ARG A 344 -3.59 3.44 -27.72
N LYS A 345 -2.98 2.85 -28.75
CA LYS A 345 -3.07 1.41 -29.02
C LYS A 345 -2.38 0.63 -27.90
N VAL A 346 -2.78 -0.62 -27.72
CA VAL A 346 -2.11 -1.54 -26.79
C VAL A 346 -0.63 -1.63 -27.14
N GLU A 347 0.23 -1.43 -26.15
CA GLU A 347 1.68 -1.48 -26.29
C GLU A 347 2.28 -2.56 -25.38
N LYS A 348 3.42 -3.11 -25.78
CA LYS A 348 4.24 -3.94 -24.89
C LYS A 348 5.15 -3.02 -24.09
N LYS A 349 5.17 -3.18 -22.77
CA LYS A 349 6.07 -2.46 -21.88
C LYS A 349 6.88 -3.45 -21.04
N SER A 350 8.18 -3.20 -20.93
CA SER A 350 9.02 -3.88 -19.94
C SER A 350 8.89 -3.17 -18.60
N LEU A 351 8.39 -3.86 -17.59
CA LEU A 351 8.33 -3.37 -16.22
C LEU A 351 9.36 -4.13 -15.37
N PRO A 352 10.04 -3.46 -14.40
CA PRO A 352 10.87 -4.17 -13.43
C PRO A 352 10.04 -5.27 -12.77
N TYR A 353 10.65 -6.40 -12.42
CA TYR A 353 9.97 -7.56 -11.83
C TYR A 353 8.95 -8.31 -12.70
N TYR A 354 8.01 -7.61 -13.35
CA TYR A 354 6.95 -8.24 -14.15
C TYR A 354 7.39 -8.68 -15.55
N GLY A 355 8.50 -8.12 -16.05
CA GLY A 355 8.99 -8.39 -17.41
C GLY A 355 8.13 -7.71 -18.46
N GLU A 356 7.97 -8.35 -19.63
CA GLU A 356 7.12 -7.84 -20.70
C GLU A 356 5.63 -8.01 -20.35
N VAL A 357 4.90 -6.89 -20.31
CA VAL A 357 3.45 -6.85 -20.09
C VAL A 357 2.76 -6.10 -21.23
N GLN A 358 1.47 -6.36 -21.43
CA GLN A 358 0.65 -5.53 -22.32
C GLN A 358 0.01 -4.40 -21.53
N VAL A 359 0.05 -3.19 -22.06
CA VAL A 359 -0.48 -1.97 -21.42
C VAL A 359 -1.37 -1.22 -22.39
N GLY A 360 -2.52 -0.79 -21.88
CA GLY A 360 -3.43 0.14 -22.56
C GLY A 360 -3.74 1.31 -21.65
N SER A 361 -3.92 2.49 -22.22
CA SER A 361 -4.04 3.74 -21.46
C SER A 361 -5.36 4.44 -21.78
N ALA A 362 -6.10 4.84 -20.74
CA ALA A 362 -7.27 5.70 -20.88
C ALA A 362 -7.32 6.76 -19.77
N CYS A 363 -7.88 7.92 -20.08
CA CYS A 363 -7.92 9.08 -19.20
C CYS A 363 -9.36 9.53 -18.95
N LEU A 364 -9.63 10.13 -17.79
CA LEU A 364 -10.95 10.66 -17.44
C LEU A 364 -11.34 11.79 -18.39
N GLU A 365 -10.41 12.71 -18.58
CA GLU A 365 -10.44 13.78 -19.57
C GLU A 365 -9.22 13.67 -20.47
N ALA A 366 -9.31 14.15 -21.72
CA ALA A 366 -8.14 14.22 -22.60
C ALA A 366 -7.04 15.07 -21.94
N GLY A 367 -5.81 14.53 -21.88
CA GLY A 367 -4.66 15.16 -21.24
C GLY A 367 -4.65 15.10 -19.70
N SER A 368 -5.54 14.33 -19.05
CA SER A 368 -5.52 14.11 -17.59
C SER A 368 -4.69 12.87 -17.19
N ASN A 369 -4.62 12.54 -15.89
CA ASN A 369 -3.94 11.30 -15.46
C ASN A 369 -4.55 10.06 -16.12
N CYS A 370 -3.67 9.12 -16.41
CA CYS A 370 -4.03 7.87 -17.04
C CYS A 370 -4.42 6.78 -16.02
N ILE A 371 -5.50 6.07 -16.30
CA ILE A 371 -5.75 4.72 -15.82
C ILE A 371 -5.10 3.77 -16.83
N GLN A 372 -4.09 3.04 -16.39
CA GLN A 372 -3.44 2.02 -17.21
C GLN A 372 -4.12 0.67 -16.97
N PHE A 373 -4.46 -0.05 -18.03
CA PHE A 373 -4.91 -1.43 -17.97
C PHE A 373 -3.73 -2.32 -18.33
N VAL A 374 -3.38 -3.24 -17.42
CA VAL A 374 -2.16 -4.06 -17.53
C VAL A 374 -2.53 -5.53 -17.50
N GLN A 375 -2.06 -6.26 -18.50
CA GLN A 375 -2.13 -7.72 -18.55
C GLN A 375 -0.73 -8.28 -18.33
N PHE A 376 -0.57 -9.00 -17.21
CA PHE A 376 0.71 -9.51 -16.68
C PHE A 376 1.08 -10.88 -17.22
#